data_AF-A0A2E9WS00-F1
#
_entry.id   AF-A0A2E9WS00-F1
#
_cell.length_a   1.000
_cell.length_b   1.000
_cell.length_c   1.000
_cell.angle_alpha   90.00
_cell.angle_beta   90.00
_cell.angle_gamma   90.00
#
_symmetry.space_group_name_H-M   'P 1'
#
loop_
_entity.id
_entity.type
_entity.pdbx_description
1 polymer ?
#
loop_
_entity_poly.entity_id
_entity_poly.type
_entity_poly.pdbx_seq_one_letter_code
_entity_poly.pdbx_strand_id
1 'polypeptide(L)'
;MTINFPDSPTHGQTATLAGKSFTYDSDVSGWNTASVSSVNLSSIPQDILPDADSSRSLGSSTKKWKDLHLSSSTIFLGDSGSISSGAGGEIILPSIKIGTDDNAVKLEADATGKLKTKSIVSGVTQAAEEPGSATVLSDMAGLIALTGMSAGQTALVTSLNKIFMYTGTGWFLIATMTNSSPTAITGVDATYSLATDGTATTVTVASTDPEGFPLTFSHTVTAGSLTNGGGTTATVTQGTGANTNVFNIIPSTTEAYAGNFSLTFSVTDGATGAVNAVSAFSLVFTPPLPTSGLLGLYDMNDTNSYSGSGTSWNDVSGNSGPTFTIDTTLTSYINSSSGIGGIPALALETIGQANGSSKVVYYSSSGLTNSAYPYANTVILIFAHRESRFYAGAYGQQTWYFLMSKPGPSYAIFAEQSTNTSLLVGTGNTGTWSGDKGAASSGSKLYIDKVDATTYTQQQVFNALSDTNNKDKYHSIVLTDGLFYGGFSLNEINPNLWNATMAGDLRAMVFYDRALSSSEVTDVHDHFASDYTSSEMVQ
;
A
#
# COMPACT_ATOMS: atom_id res chain seq x y z
N MET A 1 -65.13 -23.27 -123.09
CA MET A 1 -65.03 -21.84 -123.49
C MET A 1 -63.60 -21.41 -123.23
N THR A 2 -62.90 -20.91 -124.24
CA THR A 2 -61.62 -20.22 -124.07
C THR A 2 -61.86 -18.92 -123.31
N ILE A 3 -61.12 -18.69 -122.22
CA ILE A 3 -61.14 -17.42 -121.49
C ILE A 3 -60.13 -16.49 -122.18
N ASN A 4 -60.61 -15.44 -122.84
CA ASN A 4 -59.76 -14.43 -123.44
C ASN A 4 -59.58 -13.28 -122.45
N PHE A 5 -58.33 -13.01 -122.11
CA PHE A 5 -57.96 -11.83 -121.33
C PHE A 5 -57.88 -10.60 -122.25
N PRO A 6 -58.10 -9.37 -121.72
CA PRO A 6 -57.85 -8.15 -122.47
C PRO A 6 -56.41 -8.09 -122.98
N ASP A 7 -56.24 -7.76 -124.26
CA ASP A 7 -54.91 -7.54 -124.87
C ASP A 7 -54.35 -6.18 -124.43
N SER A 8 -53.03 -6.12 -124.19
CA SER A 8 -52.30 -4.94 -123.69
C SER A 8 -52.82 -4.36 -122.35
N PRO A 9 -52.94 -5.15 -121.29
CA PRO A 9 -53.44 -4.65 -120.01
C PRO A 9 -52.44 -3.74 -119.29
N THR A 10 -52.95 -2.79 -118.52
CA THR A 10 -52.12 -1.95 -117.63
C THR A 10 -51.96 -2.61 -116.26
N HIS A 11 -50.85 -2.33 -115.56
CA HIS A 11 -50.61 -2.85 -114.21
C HIS A 11 -51.76 -2.45 -113.26
N GLY A 12 -52.27 -3.41 -112.49
CA GLY A 12 -53.42 -3.25 -111.61
C GLY A 12 -54.79 -3.33 -112.31
N GLN A 13 -54.84 -3.48 -113.64
CA GLN A 13 -56.11 -3.63 -114.36
C GLN A 13 -56.83 -4.89 -113.88
N THR A 14 -58.14 -4.80 -113.67
CA THR A 14 -58.97 -5.93 -113.24
C THR A 14 -59.87 -6.41 -114.37
N ALA A 15 -60.00 -7.74 -114.54
CA ALA A 15 -60.92 -8.37 -115.48
C ALA A 15 -61.68 -9.50 -114.79
N THR A 16 -62.99 -9.50 -114.93
CA THR A 16 -63.85 -10.59 -114.44
C THR A 16 -64.21 -11.48 -115.61
N LEU A 17 -63.64 -12.69 -115.63
CA LEU A 17 -63.80 -13.65 -116.71
C LEU A 17 -64.30 -14.96 -116.13
N ALA A 18 -65.36 -15.52 -116.72
CA ALA A 18 -66.03 -16.74 -116.24
C ALA A 18 -66.36 -16.71 -114.72
N GLY A 19 -66.68 -15.53 -114.17
CA GLY A 19 -67.08 -15.34 -112.76
C GLY A 19 -65.93 -15.20 -111.76
N LYS A 20 -64.66 -15.16 -112.18
CA LYS A 20 -63.50 -14.90 -111.32
C LYS A 20 -62.84 -13.58 -111.67
N SER A 21 -62.45 -12.81 -110.64
CA SER A 21 -61.68 -11.57 -110.81
C SER A 21 -60.19 -11.87 -110.88
N PHE A 22 -59.55 -11.37 -111.92
CA PHE A 22 -58.10 -11.37 -112.09
C PHE A 22 -57.60 -9.94 -112.05
N THR A 23 -56.37 -9.75 -111.59
CA THR A 23 -55.66 -8.47 -111.67
C THR A 23 -54.38 -8.68 -112.48
N TYR A 24 -54.16 -7.84 -113.50
CA TYR A 24 -52.94 -7.88 -114.28
C TYR A 24 -51.82 -7.24 -113.48
N ASP A 25 -50.74 -7.97 -113.29
CA ASP A 25 -49.53 -7.49 -112.62
C ASP A 25 -48.38 -7.56 -113.62
N SER A 26 -47.88 -6.39 -114.04
CA SER A 26 -46.73 -6.30 -114.94
C SER A 26 -45.43 -6.74 -114.28
N ASP A 27 -45.33 -6.69 -112.96
CA ASP A 27 -44.11 -7.01 -112.22
C ASP A 27 -43.95 -8.52 -112.07
N VAL A 28 -45.06 -9.27 -112.07
CA VAL A 28 -45.07 -10.75 -112.08
C VAL A 28 -45.54 -11.34 -113.42
N SER A 29 -45.65 -10.49 -114.45
CA SER A 29 -45.94 -10.84 -115.86
C SER A 29 -47.17 -11.75 -116.05
N GLY A 30 -48.37 -11.26 -115.74
CA GLY A 30 -49.60 -11.97 -116.10
C GLY A 30 -50.84 -11.56 -115.29
N TRP A 31 -51.96 -12.18 -115.63
CA TRP A 31 -53.22 -12.06 -114.89
C TRP A 31 -53.24 -13.04 -113.71
N ASN A 32 -53.18 -12.52 -112.48
CA ASN A 32 -53.11 -13.31 -111.25
C ASN A 32 -54.46 -13.35 -110.50
N THR A 33 -54.78 -14.48 -109.87
CA THR A 33 -55.96 -14.65 -109.02
C THR A 33 -55.62 -14.43 -107.55
N ALA A 34 -55.85 -13.22 -107.05
CA ALA A 34 -55.74 -12.77 -105.65
C ALA A 34 -54.33 -12.78 -104.99
N SER A 35 -54.01 -11.63 -104.38
CA SER A 35 -52.71 -11.17 -103.89
C SER A 35 -52.15 -11.91 -102.68
N VAL A 36 -50.81 -11.99 -102.61
CA VAL A 36 -50.04 -12.48 -101.46
C VAL A 36 -50.35 -11.62 -100.22
N SER A 37 -50.82 -12.27 -99.16
CA SER A 37 -51.25 -11.62 -97.91
C SER A 37 -50.09 -10.86 -97.26
N SER A 38 -50.28 -9.58 -96.94
CA SER A 38 -49.39 -8.90 -96.01
C SER A 38 -49.46 -9.57 -94.64
N VAL A 39 -48.32 -9.87 -94.02
CA VAL A 39 -48.28 -10.46 -92.68
C VAL A 39 -48.72 -9.39 -91.69
N ASN A 40 -49.93 -9.54 -91.15
CA ASN A 40 -50.43 -8.65 -90.12
C ASN A 40 -49.87 -9.07 -88.75
N LEU A 41 -49.01 -8.25 -88.16
CA LEU A 41 -48.44 -8.45 -86.82
C LEU A 41 -49.25 -7.75 -85.72
N SER A 42 -50.43 -7.19 -86.03
CA SER A 42 -51.31 -6.57 -85.03
C SER A 42 -51.91 -7.59 -84.05
N SER A 43 -52.01 -8.86 -84.45
CA SER A 43 -52.38 -9.98 -83.57
C SER A 43 -51.77 -11.27 -84.09
N ILE A 44 -51.20 -12.06 -83.19
CA ILE A 44 -50.53 -13.33 -83.53
C ILE A 44 -51.20 -14.43 -82.71
N PRO A 45 -52.07 -15.27 -83.32
CA PRO A 45 -52.84 -16.28 -82.60
C PRO A 45 -52.10 -17.62 -82.43
N GLN A 46 -50.82 -17.70 -82.85
CA GLN A 46 -50.01 -18.92 -82.86
C GLN A 46 -48.56 -18.58 -82.53
N ASP A 47 -47.72 -19.60 -82.31
CA ASP A 47 -46.30 -19.41 -82.07
C ASP A 47 -45.60 -18.78 -83.27
N ILE A 48 -44.62 -17.90 -83.00
CA ILE A 48 -43.71 -17.37 -84.02
C ILE A 48 -42.49 -18.28 -84.05
N LEU A 49 -42.51 -19.26 -84.96
CA LEU A 49 -41.38 -20.16 -85.17
C LEU A 49 -40.56 -19.68 -86.38
N PRO A 50 -39.22 -19.56 -86.26
CA PRO A 50 -38.38 -19.35 -87.42
C PRO A 50 -38.40 -20.57 -88.35
N ASP A 51 -38.18 -20.34 -89.64
CA ASP A 51 -38.18 -21.36 -90.69
C ASP A 51 -36.92 -22.25 -90.70
N ALA A 52 -35.89 -21.90 -89.92
CA ALA A 52 -34.72 -22.72 -89.69
C ALA A 52 -34.08 -22.40 -88.33
N ASP A 53 -33.58 -23.45 -87.66
CA ASP A 53 -32.96 -23.36 -86.34
C ASP A 53 -31.69 -22.50 -86.33
N SER A 54 -31.49 -21.74 -85.25
CA SER A 54 -30.32 -20.87 -84.99
C SER A 54 -29.93 -19.90 -86.13
N SER A 55 -30.84 -19.60 -87.06
CA SER A 55 -30.53 -18.91 -88.32
C SER A 55 -31.26 -17.57 -88.52
N ARG A 56 -32.15 -17.21 -87.60
CA ARG A 56 -32.94 -15.97 -87.65
C ARG A 56 -32.71 -15.16 -86.39
N SER A 57 -32.68 -13.83 -86.54
CA SER A 57 -32.62 -12.90 -85.42
C SER A 57 -33.99 -12.25 -85.23
N LEU A 58 -34.38 -12.03 -83.97
CA LEU A 58 -35.49 -11.16 -83.63
C LEU A 58 -34.96 -9.72 -83.51
N GLY A 59 -35.02 -8.97 -84.61
CA GLY A 59 -34.46 -7.63 -84.75
C GLY A 59 -33.04 -7.61 -85.35
N SER A 60 -32.40 -6.44 -85.32
CA SER A 60 -31.02 -6.24 -85.81
C SER A 60 -30.28 -5.17 -84.98
N SER A 61 -29.00 -4.94 -85.29
CA SER A 61 -28.20 -3.90 -84.64
C SER A 61 -28.75 -2.47 -84.83
N THR A 62 -29.57 -2.24 -85.85
CA THR A 62 -30.17 -0.93 -86.17
C THR A 62 -31.70 -0.89 -86.04
N LYS A 63 -32.36 -2.06 -85.90
CA LYS A 63 -33.81 -2.19 -85.71
C LYS A 63 -34.07 -3.05 -84.49
N LYS A 64 -34.21 -2.39 -83.34
CA LYS A 64 -34.33 -3.02 -82.02
C LYS A 64 -35.75 -2.91 -81.49
N TRP A 65 -36.17 -3.91 -80.73
CA TRP A 65 -37.35 -3.80 -79.88
C TRP A 65 -37.01 -2.92 -78.69
N LYS A 66 -37.90 -2.00 -78.33
CA LYS A 66 -37.68 -1.11 -77.20
C LYS A 66 -37.71 -1.89 -75.88
N ASP A 67 -38.76 -2.68 -75.71
CA ASP A 67 -39.02 -3.49 -74.52
C ASP A 67 -39.53 -4.87 -74.94
N LEU A 68 -39.20 -5.90 -74.18
CA LEU A 68 -39.73 -7.25 -74.33
C LEU A 68 -40.57 -7.59 -73.10
N HIS A 69 -41.89 -7.57 -73.26
CA HIS A 69 -42.82 -7.94 -72.20
C HIS A 69 -43.21 -9.42 -72.36
N LEU A 70 -42.87 -10.24 -71.38
CA LEU A 70 -43.18 -11.67 -71.34
C LEU A 70 -44.06 -11.95 -70.13
N SER A 71 -45.02 -12.87 -70.29
CA SER A 71 -45.86 -13.34 -69.19
C SER A 71 -45.27 -14.54 -68.45
N SER A 72 -44.33 -15.26 -69.09
CA SER A 72 -43.62 -16.39 -68.51
C SER A 72 -42.57 -15.95 -67.49
N SER A 73 -42.32 -16.78 -66.49
CA SER A 73 -41.24 -16.59 -65.51
C SER A 73 -39.85 -16.98 -66.04
N THR A 74 -39.74 -17.53 -67.25
CA THR A 74 -38.47 -18.02 -67.80
C THR A 74 -38.22 -17.50 -69.22
N ILE A 75 -37.00 -17.00 -69.45
CA ILE A 75 -36.44 -16.67 -70.76
C ILE A 75 -35.33 -17.67 -71.07
N PHE A 76 -35.44 -18.39 -72.19
CA PHE A 76 -34.39 -19.29 -72.65
C PHE A 76 -33.39 -18.51 -73.53
N LEU A 77 -32.10 -18.64 -73.21
CA LEU A 77 -30.97 -18.03 -73.89
C LEU A 77 -30.12 -19.14 -74.55
N GLY A 78 -30.65 -19.71 -75.64
CA GLY A 78 -30.07 -20.86 -76.33
C GLY A 78 -30.33 -22.20 -75.64
N ASP A 79 -29.67 -23.26 -76.10
CA ASP A 79 -29.96 -24.65 -75.73
C ASP A 79 -29.62 -25.05 -74.29
N SER A 80 -28.96 -24.16 -73.53
CA SER A 80 -28.49 -24.50 -72.16
C SER A 80 -28.55 -23.33 -71.17
N GLY A 81 -29.00 -22.15 -71.60
CA GLY A 81 -29.12 -20.98 -70.75
C GLY A 81 -30.57 -20.63 -70.51
N SER A 82 -30.94 -20.28 -69.27
CA SER A 82 -32.21 -19.62 -69.00
C SER A 82 -32.06 -18.59 -67.90
N ILE A 83 -32.80 -17.48 -67.99
CA ILE A 83 -33.03 -16.55 -66.90
C ILE A 83 -34.43 -16.82 -66.38
N SER A 84 -34.58 -17.22 -65.13
CA SER A 84 -35.88 -17.45 -64.50
C SER A 84 -36.07 -16.60 -63.25
N SER A 85 -37.30 -16.14 -63.04
CA SER A 85 -37.71 -15.53 -61.78
C SER A 85 -38.18 -16.61 -60.79
N GLY A 86 -37.59 -16.60 -59.60
CA GLY A 86 -38.06 -17.37 -58.45
C GLY A 86 -39.31 -16.75 -57.83
N ALA A 87 -39.94 -17.46 -56.88
CA ALA A 87 -41.09 -16.94 -56.14
C ALA A 87 -40.71 -15.63 -55.42
N GLY A 88 -41.41 -14.53 -55.75
CA GLY A 88 -41.14 -13.20 -55.17
C GLY A 88 -40.33 -12.25 -56.04
N GLY A 89 -40.00 -12.59 -57.29
CA GLY A 89 -39.36 -11.67 -58.24
C GLY A 89 -37.82 -11.67 -58.22
N GLU A 90 -37.22 -12.68 -57.59
CA GLU A 90 -35.76 -12.86 -57.54
C GLU A 90 -35.24 -13.52 -58.82
N ILE A 91 -34.10 -13.05 -59.36
CA ILE A 91 -33.45 -13.65 -60.53
C ILE A 91 -32.49 -14.75 -60.06
N ILE A 92 -32.74 -16.01 -60.44
CA ILE A 92 -31.86 -17.14 -60.08
C ILE A 92 -30.89 -17.42 -61.24
N LEU A 93 -29.59 -17.23 -60.99
CA LEU A 93 -28.51 -17.51 -61.93
C LEU A 93 -27.60 -18.62 -61.35
N PRO A 94 -27.30 -19.71 -62.09
CA PRO A 94 -26.40 -20.77 -61.60
C PRO A 94 -24.98 -20.25 -61.29
N SER A 95 -24.55 -19.23 -62.03
CA SER A 95 -23.37 -18.44 -61.72
C SER A 95 -23.44 -17.09 -62.42
N ILE A 96 -22.78 -16.08 -61.86
CA ILE A 96 -22.58 -14.78 -62.50
C ILE A 96 -21.10 -14.65 -62.87
N LYS A 97 -20.82 -14.37 -64.15
CA LYS A 97 -19.48 -13.99 -64.64
C LYS A 97 -19.44 -12.47 -64.75
N ILE A 98 -18.57 -11.82 -63.97
CA ILE A 98 -18.36 -10.36 -64.03
C ILE A 98 -17.02 -10.10 -64.70
N GLY A 99 -17.01 -9.36 -65.81
CA GLY A 99 -15.81 -9.07 -66.61
C GLY A 99 -15.68 -9.96 -67.86
N THR A 100 -14.73 -9.60 -68.73
CA THR A 100 -14.39 -10.35 -69.96
C THR A 100 -13.03 -11.03 -69.82
N ASP A 101 -12.81 -12.07 -70.63
CA ASP A 101 -11.54 -12.78 -70.74
C ASP A 101 -10.99 -13.29 -69.39
N ASP A 102 -9.67 -13.20 -69.24
CA ASP A 102 -8.86 -13.67 -68.12
C ASP A 102 -9.13 -12.94 -66.78
N ASN A 103 -9.83 -11.80 -66.83
CA ASN A 103 -10.16 -10.97 -65.66
C ASN A 103 -11.55 -11.25 -65.09
N ALA A 104 -12.19 -12.34 -65.52
CA ALA A 104 -13.54 -12.61 -65.13
C ALA A 104 -13.66 -13.29 -63.76
N VAL A 105 -14.54 -12.76 -62.90
CA VAL A 105 -14.86 -13.35 -61.60
C VAL A 105 -16.11 -14.20 -61.71
N LYS A 106 -16.04 -15.49 -61.35
CA LYS A 106 -17.19 -16.37 -61.20
C LYS A 106 -17.67 -16.37 -59.75
N LEU A 107 -18.92 -15.98 -59.54
CA LEU A 107 -19.62 -16.09 -58.27
C LEU A 107 -20.58 -17.28 -58.33
N GLU A 108 -20.41 -18.24 -57.42
CA GLU A 108 -21.30 -19.40 -57.25
C GLU A 108 -21.62 -19.64 -55.76
N ALA A 109 -22.80 -20.18 -55.48
CA ALA A 109 -23.15 -20.61 -54.13
C ALA A 109 -22.46 -21.94 -53.81
N ASP A 110 -21.88 -22.06 -52.62
CA ASP A 110 -21.36 -23.34 -52.14
C ASP A 110 -22.50 -24.26 -51.65
N ALA A 111 -22.17 -25.50 -51.29
CA ALA A 111 -23.15 -26.50 -50.83
C ALA A 111 -23.92 -26.07 -49.56
N THR A 112 -23.53 -24.98 -48.90
CA THR A 112 -24.18 -24.40 -47.72
C THR A 112 -24.95 -23.11 -48.04
N GLY A 113 -25.02 -22.70 -49.31
CA GLY A 113 -25.74 -21.52 -49.75
C GLY A 113 -24.98 -20.20 -49.59
N LYS A 114 -23.69 -20.22 -49.24
CA LYS A 114 -22.87 -19.00 -49.18
C LYS A 114 -22.25 -18.69 -50.54
N LEU A 115 -22.24 -17.42 -50.93
CA LEU A 115 -21.57 -16.96 -52.14
C LEU A 115 -20.04 -17.06 -51.97
N LYS A 116 -19.35 -17.74 -52.89
CA LYS A 116 -17.88 -17.78 -52.95
C LYS A 116 -17.40 -17.35 -54.33
N THR A 117 -16.23 -16.72 -54.36
CA THR A 117 -15.45 -16.51 -55.58
C THR A 117 -14.70 -17.79 -55.91
N LYS A 118 -14.92 -18.34 -57.11
CA LYS A 118 -14.11 -19.45 -57.62
C LYS A 118 -13.23 -18.90 -58.74
N SER A 119 -11.92 -18.89 -58.50
CA SER A 119 -10.96 -18.46 -59.53
C SER A 119 -10.97 -19.45 -60.69
N ILE A 120 -10.99 -18.93 -61.92
CA ILE A 120 -10.37 -19.59 -63.07
C ILE A 120 -9.19 -18.70 -63.46
N VAL A 121 -8.01 -19.30 -63.55
CA VAL A 121 -6.70 -18.65 -63.58
C VAL A 121 -6.46 -17.91 -64.90
N SER A 122 -6.07 -16.62 -64.80
CA SER A 122 -5.17 -15.88 -65.72
C SER A 122 -4.85 -14.46 -65.19
N GLY A 123 -4.00 -14.34 -64.16
CA GLY A 123 -3.29 -13.06 -63.91
C GLY A 123 -3.82 -12.10 -62.83
N VAL A 124 -4.63 -12.55 -61.88
CA VAL A 124 -4.92 -11.76 -60.66
C VAL A 124 -3.96 -12.16 -59.55
N THR A 125 -3.02 -11.27 -59.20
CA THR A 125 -2.37 -11.31 -57.89
C THR A 125 -3.43 -10.96 -56.85
N GLN A 126 -4.00 -11.96 -56.18
CA GLN A 126 -4.70 -11.71 -54.92
C GLN A 126 -3.66 -11.73 -53.80
N ALA A 127 -3.75 -10.76 -52.88
CA ALA A 127 -2.94 -10.73 -51.68
C ALA A 127 -3.09 -12.06 -50.92
N ALA A 128 -2.04 -12.46 -50.20
CA ALA A 128 -1.97 -13.69 -49.43
C ALA A 128 -3.29 -13.94 -48.67
N GLU A 129 -3.73 -15.20 -48.64
CA GLU A 129 -4.80 -15.64 -47.76
C GLU A 129 -4.43 -15.19 -46.33
N GLU A 130 -5.16 -14.19 -45.81
CA GLU A 130 -4.92 -13.67 -44.46
C GLU A 130 -4.95 -14.85 -43.49
N PRO A 131 -3.93 -15.03 -42.65
CA PRO A 131 -3.92 -16.13 -41.69
C PRO A 131 -5.23 -16.08 -40.90
N GLY A 132 -6.02 -17.15 -40.99
CA GLY A 132 -7.33 -17.22 -40.33
C GLY A 132 -7.21 -16.90 -38.84
N SER A 133 -8.24 -16.30 -38.27
CA SER A 133 -8.32 -15.94 -36.84
C SER A 133 -7.81 -17.08 -35.94
N ALA A 134 -7.14 -16.71 -34.85
CA ALA A 134 -6.61 -17.69 -33.90
C ALA A 134 -7.68 -18.70 -33.45
N THR A 135 -7.38 -19.99 -33.60
CA THR A 135 -8.32 -21.07 -33.24
C THR A 135 -8.10 -21.49 -31.78
N VAL A 136 -9.16 -21.60 -30.99
CA VAL A 136 -9.08 -22.05 -29.58
C VAL A 136 -9.39 -23.54 -29.52
N LEU A 137 -8.50 -24.32 -28.90
CA LEU A 137 -8.56 -25.79 -28.82
C LEU A 137 -8.38 -26.23 -27.37
N SER A 138 -9.02 -27.33 -26.99
CA SER A 138 -8.96 -27.85 -25.61
C SER A 138 -7.58 -28.41 -25.26
N ASP A 139 -6.94 -29.14 -26.17
CA ASP A 139 -5.76 -29.97 -25.90
C ASP A 139 -4.92 -30.23 -27.16
N MET A 140 -3.83 -30.97 -26.99
CA MET A 140 -2.92 -31.32 -28.10
C MET A 140 -3.54 -32.25 -29.13
N ALA A 141 -4.51 -33.10 -28.75
CA ALA A 141 -5.18 -33.96 -29.73
C ALA A 141 -6.04 -33.11 -30.67
N GLY A 142 -6.71 -32.08 -30.14
CA GLY A 142 -7.40 -31.07 -30.93
C GLY A 142 -6.47 -30.31 -31.89
N LEU A 143 -5.27 -29.93 -31.42
CA LEU A 143 -4.26 -29.25 -32.26
C LEU A 143 -3.74 -30.14 -33.40
N ILE A 144 -3.47 -31.42 -33.11
CA ILE A 144 -2.98 -32.40 -34.09
C ILE A 144 -4.06 -32.74 -35.13
N ALA A 145 -5.32 -32.80 -34.71
CA ALA A 145 -6.45 -33.11 -35.58
C ALA A 145 -6.87 -31.94 -36.48
N LEU A 146 -6.36 -30.72 -36.23
CA LEU A 146 -6.68 -29.55 -37.03
C LEU A 146 -6.05 -29.68 -38.42
N THR A 147 -6.87 -29.53 -39.47
CA THR A 147 -6.46 -29.67 -40.88
C THR A 147 -6.78 -28.42 -41.69
N GLY A 148 -6.12 -28.24 -42.84
CA GLY A 148 -6.40 -27.11 -43.75
C GLY A 148 -5.83 -25.79 -43.26
N MET A 149 -4.73 -25.84 -42.51
CA MET A 149 -4.10 -24.67 -41.90
C MET A 149 -3.10 -24.03 -42.88
N SER A 150 -3.08 -22.70 -42.91
CA SER A 150 -2.10 -21.92 -43.68
C SER A 150 -0.94 -21.49 -42.78
N ALA A 151 0.25 -21.29 -43.35
CA ALA A 151 1.42 -20.83 -42.60
C ALA A 151 1.14 -19.48 -41.92
N GLY A 152 1.56 -19.33 -40.66
CA GLY A 152 1.28 -18.17 -39.81
C GLY A 152 0.00 -18.29 -38.98
N GLN A 153 -0.87 -19.28 -39.24
CA GLN A 153 -2.07 -19.50 -38.42
C GLN A 153 -1.68 -19.82 -36.97
N THR A 154 -2.33 -19.18 -36.01
CA THR A 154 -2.11 -19.41 -34.57
C THR A 154 -3.23 -20.22 -33.93
N ALA A 155 -2.91 -21.00 -32.90
CA ALA A 155 -3.89 -21.68 -32.08
C ALA A 155 -3.56 -21.57 -30.58
N LEU A 156 -4.57 -21.32 -29.75
CA LEU A 156 -4.48 -21.38 -28.30
C LEU A 156 -4.93 -22.76 -27.83
N VAL A 157 -4.04 -23.50 -27.16
CA VAL A 157 -4.37 -24.77 -26.50
C VAL A 157 -4.59 -24.50 -25.01
N THR A 158 -5.86 -24.51 -24.59
CA THR A 158 -6.26 -24.01 -23.26
C THR A 158 -5.80 -24.89 -22.12
N SER A 159 -5.84 -26.22 -22.24
CA SER A 159 -5.32 -27.13 -21.19
C SER A 159 -3.82 -26.97 -20.92
N LEU A 160 -3.08 -26.39 -21.87
CA LEU A 160 -1.64 -26.16 -21.76
C LEU A 160 -1.27 -24.71 -21.49
N ASN A 161 -2.22 -23.77 -21.57
CA ASN A 161 -1.94 -22.33 -21.59
C ASN A 161 -0.83 -21.97 -22.60
N LYS A 162 -0.89 -22.51 -23.82
CA LYS A 162 0.15 -22.33 -24.84
C LYS A 162 -0.41 -21.90 -26.18
N ILE A 163 0.29 -20.97 -26.83
CA ILE A 163 0.00 -20.53 -28.19
C ILE A 163 0.98 -21.22 -29.14
N PHE A 164 0.44 -21.82 -30.18
CA PHE A 164 1.18 -22.46 -31.26
C PHE A 164 0.98 -21.68 -32.56
N MET A 165 1.96 -21.76 -33.46
CA MET A 165 1.89 -21.24 -34.82
C MET A 165 2.20 -22.34 -35.83
N TYR A 166 1.39 -22.44 -36.88
CA TYR A 166 1.59 -23.37 -37.97
C TYR A 166 2.58 -22.80 -38.97
N THR A 167 3.64 -23.53 -39.33
CA THR A 167 4.69 -23.05 -40.26
C THR A 167 4.53 -23.59 -41.68
N GLY A 168 3.41 -24.25 -41.99
CA GLY A 168 3.19 -24.98 -43.24
C GLY A 168 3.55 -26.47 -43.17
N THR A 169 4.44 -26.84 -42.24
CA THR A 169 4.89 -28.23 -42.04
C THR A 169 4.48 -28.82 -40.70
N GLY A 170 4.14 -27.98 -39.73
CA GLY A 170 3.74 -28.41 -38.39
C GLY A 170 3.46 -27.24 -37.45
N TRP A 171 3.00 -27.57 -36.24
CA TRP A 171 2.75 -26.64 -35.16
C TRP A 171 3.99 -26.43 -34.28
N PHE A 172 4.33 -25.17 -34.04
CA PHE A 172 5.45 -24.77 -33.19
C PHE A 172 4.94 -23.96 -32.01
N LEU A 173 5.40 -24.28 -30.79
CA LEU A 173 5.13 -23.46 -29.60
C LEU A 173 5.81 -22.10 -29.77
N ILE A 174 5.03 -21.02 -29.67
CA ILE A 174 5.56 -19.65 -29.80
C ILE A 174 5.36 -18.81 -28.53
N ALA A 175 4.42 -19.18 -27.64
CA ALA A 175 4.26 -18.55 -26.35
C ALA A 175 3.63 -19.49 -25.31
N THR A 176 4.01 -19.31 -24.05
CA THR A 176 3.26 -19.85 -22.90
C THR A 176 2.57 -18.68 -22.22
N MET A 177 1.27 -18.79 -21.98
CA MET A 177 0.48 -17.80 -21.26
C MET A 177 0.73 -17.96 -19.78
N THR A 178 1.47 -17.01 -19.19
CA THR A 178 1.73 -16.94 -17.76
C THR A 178 1.08 -15.68 -17.19
N ASN A 179 0.54 -15.80 -15.99
CA ASN A 179 0.18 -14.68 -15.15
C ASN A 179 0.84 -14.94 -13.81
N SER A 180 1.90 -14.19 -13.52
CA SER A 180 2.75 -14.39 -12.36
C SER A 180 2.08 -13.77 -11.14
N SER A 181 2.37 -14.28 -9.94
CA SER A 181 1.88 -13.62 -8.74
C SER A 181 2.56 -12.27 -8.52
N PRO A 182 1.93 -11.33 -7.78
CA PRO A 182 2.61 -10.14 -7.31
C PRO A 182 3.93 -10.47 -6.61
N THR A 183 4.90 -9.55 -6.67
CA THR A 183 6.15 -9.72 -5.91
C THR A 183 5.90 -9.68 -4.40
N ALA A 184 6.86 -10.17 -3.62
CA ALA A 184 6.85 -10.03 -2.16
C ALA A 184 6.59 -8.58 -1.73
N ILE A 185 5.81 -8.43 -0.65
CA ILE A 185 5.55 -7.13 -0.05
C ILE A 185 6.85 -6.59 0.57
N THR A 186 7.11 -5.30 0.33
CA THR A 186 8.20 -4.52 0.92
C THR A 186 7.65 -3.20 1.48
N GLY A 187 8.48 -2.41 2.17
CA GLY A 187 8.05 -1.14 2.79
C GLY A 187 7.29 -1.29 4.10
N VAL A 188 7.33 -2.49 4.70
CA VAL A 188 6.75 -2.80 6.01
C VAL A 188 7.83 -3.32 6.94
N ASP A 189 7.82 -2.88 8.19
CA ASP A 189 8.68 -3.38 9.25
C ASP A 189 8.00 -4.54 9.98
N ALA A 190 8.79 -5.40 10.61
CA ALA A 190 8.25 -6.49 11.42
C ALA A 190 7.48 -5.96 12.65
N THR A 191 7.89 -4.81 13.19
CA THR A 191 7.35 -4.21 14.41
C THR A 191 7.29 -2.69 14.33
N TYR A 192 6.23 -2.09 14.85
CA TYR A 192 6.04 -0.65 15.00
C TYR A 192 5.68 -0.30 16.45
N SER A 193 6.40 0.66 17.03
CA SER A 193 5.99 1.32 18.27
C SER A 193 5.12 2.53 17.93
N LEU A 194 3.90 2.56 18.46
CA LEU A 194 2.96 3.63 18.21
C LEU A 194 3.17 4.79 19.19
N ALA A 195 3.00 6.01 18.71
CA ALA A 195 3.04 7.20 19.55
C ALA A 195 1.84 7.24 20.52
N THR A 196 2.02 7.80 21.71
CA THR A 196 0.98 7.92 22.75
C THR A 196 0.16 9.19 22.63
N ASP A 197 0.59 10.13 21.78
CA ASP A 197 -0.05 11.43 21.53
C ASP A 197 -1.12 11.37 20.41
N GLY A 198 -1.37 10.19 19.86
CA GLY A 198 -2.30 10.00 18.75
C GLY A 198 -1.70 10.31 17.37
N THR A 199 -0.41 10.61 17.29
CA THR A 199 0.29 10.81 16.01
C THR A 199 0.26 9.52 15.20
N ALA A 200 -0.15 9.64 13.94
CA ALA A 200 -0.34 8.50 13.09
C ALA A 200 0.98 7.89 12.60
N THR A 201 1.07 6.57 12.60
CA THR A 201 2.12 5.82 11.92
C THR A 201 1.64 5.49 10.51
N THR A 202 2.30 6.04 9.49
CA THR A 202 1.99 5.77 8.08
C THR A 202 2.85 4.63 7.54
N VAL A 203 2.21 3.57 7.06
CA VAL A 203 2.85 2.40 6.46
C VAL A 203 2.54 2.37 4.96
N THR A 204 3.57 2.42 4.12
CA THR A 204 3.41 2.34 2.65
C THR A 204 3.88 0.98 2.16
N VAL A 205 2.91 0.16 1.77
CA VAL A 205 3.14 -1.20 1.26
C VAL A 205 3.56 -1.10 -0.21
N ALA A 206 4.58 -1.86 -0.61
CA ALA A 206 5.05 -1.89 -1.99
C ALA A 206 5.12 -3.33 -2.52
N SER A 207 4.59 -3.52 -3.73
CA SER A 207 4.66 -4.76 -4.51
C SER A 207 4.47 -4.40 -5.99
N THR A 208 4.95 -5.24 -6.89
CA THR A 208 4.84 -5.07 -8.35
C THR A 208 4.25 -6.32 -8.98
N ASP A 209 3.43 -6.11 -10.01
CA ASP A 209 2.95 -7.20 -10.88
C ASP A 209 3.93 -7.38 -12.05
N PRO A 210 4.47 -8.59 -12.30
CA PRO A 210 5.44 -8.81 -13.38
C PRO A 210 4.89 -8.49 -14.78
N GLU A 211 3.59 -8.65 -14.99
CA GLU A 211 2.91 -8.37 -16.25
C GLU A 211 2.34 -6.94 -16.32
N GLY A 212 2.42 -6.18 -15.22
CA GLY A 212 1.98 -4.78 -15.12
C GLY A 212 0.49 -4.60 -14.85
N PHE A 213 -0.22 -5.65 -14.42
CA PHE A 213 -1.63 -5.55 -14.05
C PHE A 213 -1.84 -4.72 -12.77
N PRO A 214 -3.00 -4.06 -12.62
CA PRO A 214 -3.34 -3.32 -11.40
C PRO A 214 -3.37 -4.22 -10.17
N LEU A 215 -2.72 -3.78 -9.10
CA LEU A 215 -2.69 -4.47 -7.82
C LEU A 215 -3.77 -3.93 -6.86
N THR A 216 -4.38 -4.85 -6.12
CA THR A 216 -5.29 -4.54 -5.02
C THR A 216 -4.62 -4.82 -3.69
N PHE A 217 -4.52 -3.79 -2.85
CA PHE A 217 -3.95 -3.85 -1.51
C PHE A 217 -5.08 -3.97 -0.47
N SER A 218 -4.84 -4.70 0.61
CA SER A 218 -5.77 -4.78 1.75
C SER A 218 -5.03 -5.07 3.04
N HIS A 219 -5.74 -5.01 4.16
CA HIS A 219 -5.22 -5.39 5.47
C HIS A 219 -6.27 -6.16 6.27
N THR A 220 -5.80 -7.00 7.18
CA THR A 220 -6.64 -7.69 8.18
C THR A 220 -5.93 -7.72 9.53
N VAL A 221 -6.69 -7.69 10.63
CA VAL A 221 -6.13 -7.92 11.97
C VAL A 221 -5.94 -9.43 12.15
N THR A 222 -4.70 -9.86 12.39
CA THR A 222 -4.35 -11.29 12.46
C THR A 222 -3.91 -11.77 13.83
N ALA A 223 -3.60 -10.85 14.74
CA ALA A 223 -3.40 -11.15 16.16
C ALA A 223 -3.79 -9.94 17.02
N GLY A 224 -4.19 -10.21 18.27
CA GLY A 224 -4.66 -9.18 19.19
C GLY A 224 -6.00 -8.57 18.75
N SER A 225 -6.23 -7.33 19.15
CA SER A 225 -7.43 -6.57 18.81
C SER A 225 -7.09 -5.10 18.64
N LEU A 226 -7.74 -4.42 17.69
CA LEU A 226 -7.72 -2.97 17.61
C LEU A 226 -8.51 -2.30 18.74
N THR A 227 -9.29 -3.08 19.50
CA THR A 227 -10.07 -2.62 20.64
C THR A 227 -9.67 -3.33 21.93
N ASN A 228 -9.53 -2.58 23.01
CA ASN A 228 -9.21 -3.08 24.34
C ASN A 228 -9.98 -2.27 25.40
N GLY A 229 -10.38 -2.91 26.51
CA GLY A 229 -10.92 -2.21 27.69
C GLY A 229 -12.16 -1.32 27.46
N GLY A 230 -12.93 -1.53 26.39
CA GLY A 230 -14.09 -0.71 26.03
C GLY A 230 -13.82 0.43 25.04
N GLY A 231 -12.59 0.57 24.54
CA GLY A 231 -12.20 1.56 23.53
C GLY A 231 -11.33 1.00 22.41
N THR A 232 -10.73 1.89 21.62
CA THR A 232 -9.90 1.55 20.46
C THR A 232 -8.43 1.82 20.77
N THR A 233 -7.58 0.79 20.69
CA THR A 233 -6.12 0.86 20.79
C THR A 233 -5.53 1.61 19.60
N ALA A 234 -6.00 1.32 18.39
CA ALA A 234 -5.66 2.08 17.20
C ALA A 234 -6.76 1.96 16.13
N THR A 235 -6.88 2.97 15.27
CA THR A 235 -7.69 2.89 14.06
C THR A 235 -6.77 2.73 12.85
N VAL A 236 -7.20 1.94 11.87
CA VAL A 236 -6.46 1.74 10.63
C VAL A 236 -7.30 2.31 9.49
N THR A 237 -6.74 3.27 8.77
CA THR A 237 -7.38 3.87 7.58
C THR A 237 -6.52 3.59 6.36
N GLN A 238 -7.09 2.94 5.36
CA GLN A 238 -6.43 2.71 4.08
C GLN A 238 -6.71 3.88 3.13
N GLY A 239 -5.69 4.32 2.39
CA GLY A 239 -5.84 5.34 1.36
C GLY A 239 -6.69 4.87 0.17
N THR A 240 -7.02 5.79 -0.72
CA THR A 240 -7.84 5.54 -1.91
C THR A 240 -7.14 6.03 -3.18
N GLY A 241 -7.62 5.59 -4.35
CA GLY A 241 -7.06 5.99 -5.65
C GLY A 241 -5.59 5.58 -5.79
N ALA A 242 -4.70 6.55 -6.02
CA ALA A 242 -3.26 6.30 -6.16
C ALA A 242 -2.57 5.89 -4.85
N ASN A 243 -3.24 6.04 -3.69
CA ASN A 243 -2.68 5.78 -2.36
C ASN A 243 -3.32 4.55 -1.69
N THR A 244 -3.93 3.64 -2.46
CA THR A 244 -4.52 2.40 -1.90
C THR A 244 -3.50 1.51 -1.19
N ASN A 245 -2.21 1.70 -1.44
CA ASN A 245 -1.12 1.01 -0.80
C ASN A 245 -0.60 1.69 0.49
N VAL A 246 -1.21 2.80 0.91
CA VAL A 246 -0.84 3.54 2.12
C VAL A 246 -1.86 3.28 3.22
N PHE A 247 -1.38 2.88 4.39
CA PHE A 247 -2.19 2.60 5.58
C PHE A 247 -1.76 3.53 6.72
N ASN A 248 -2.71 4.22 7.32
CA ASN A 248 -2.46 5.12 8.44
C ASN A 248 -3.01 4.50 9.72
N ILE A 249 -2.11 4.20 10.65
CA ILE A 249 -2.44 3.62 11.96
C ILE A 249 -2.43 4.76 12.97
N ILE A 250 -3.61 5.16 13.45
CA ILE A 250 -3.78 6.26 14.41
C ILE A 250 -4.00 5.63 15.80
N PRO A 251 -3.02 5.71 16.71
CA PRO A 251 -3.15 5.15 18.05
C PRO A 251 -4.11 5.94 18.94
N SER A 252 -4.53 5.31 20.03
CA SER A 252 -5.23 5.96 21.12
C SER A 252 -4.33 6.91 21.89
N THR A 253 -4.93 7.92 22.53
CA THR A 253 -4.29 8.75 23.57
C THR A 253 -4.69 8.35 24.98
N THR A 254 -5.54 7.32 25.13
CA THR A 254 -6.05 6.87 26.42
C THR A 254 -5.27 5.67 26.91
N GLU A 255 -4.63 5.80 28.08
CA GLU A 255 -3.81 4.77 28.71
C GLU A 255 -4.51 3.41 28.85
N ALA A 256 -5.80 3.43 29.23
CA ALA A 256 -6.60 2.22 29.41
C ALA A 256 -6.79 1.41 28.10
N TYR A 257 -6.50 2.00 26.94
CA TYR A 257 -6.62 1.36 25.63
C TYR A 257 -5.26 0.95 25.05
N ALA A 258 -4.18 0.99 25.83
CA ALA A 258 -2.90 0.39 25.49
C ALA A 258 -3.05 -1.08 25.06
N GLY A 259 -2.12 -1.57 24.24
CA GLY A 259 -2.11 -2.95 23.81
C GLY A 259 -1.33 -3.24 22.55
N ASN A 260 -1.36 -4.51 22.16
CA ASN A 260 -0.61 -5.04 21.04
C ASN A 260 -1.57 -5.71 20.05
N PHE A 261 -1.33 -5.51 18.76
CA PHE A 261 -2.04 -6.18 17.68
C PHE A 261 -1.10 -6.45 16.49
N SER A 262 -1.53 -7.28 15.55
CA SER A 262 -0.81 -7.50 14.29
C SER A 262 -1.73 -7.30 13.11
N LEU A 263 -1.22 -6.65 12.08
CA LEU A 263 -1.87 -6.55 10.78
C LEU A 263 -1.16 -7.44 9.78
N THR A 264 -1.94 -8.18 9.00
CA THR A 264 -1.47 -8.79 7.76
C THR A 264 -1.87 -7.89 6.62
N PHE A 265 -0.88 -7.32 5.94
CA PHE A 265 -1.05 -6.63 4.66
C PHE A 265 -1.05 -7.65 3.54
N SER A 266 -1.96 -7.50 2.58
CA SER A 266 -2.16 -8.42 1.46
C SER A 266 -2.16 -7.67 0.13
N VAL A 267 -1.59 -8.30 -0.90
CA VAL A 267 -1.59 -7.79 -2.29
C VAL A 267 -2.02 -8.89 -3.24
N THR A 268 -2.96 -8.60 -4.14
CA THR A 268 -3.43 -9.51 -5.20
C THR A 268 -3.59 -8.77 -6.53
N ASP A 269 -3.33 -9.47 -7.63
CA ASP A 269 -3.62 -9.07 -9.02
C ASP A 269 -5.06 -9.46 -9.46
N GLY A 270 -5.83 -10.14 -8.59
CA GLY A 270 -7.17 -10.65 -8.88
C GLY A 270 -7.22 -11.94 -9.72
N ALA A 271 -6.07 -12.48 -10.13
CA ALA A 271 -5.98 -13.68 -10.96
C ALA A 271 -5.14 -14.78 -10.30
N THR A 272 -4.09 -14.41 -9.59
CA THR A 272 -3.30 -15.26 -8.72
C THR A 272 -3.61 -15.00 -7.25
N GLY A 273 -3.21 -15.93 -6.37
CA GLY A 273 -3.42 -15.80 -4.93
C GLY A 273 -2.72 -14.57 -4.34
N ALA A 274 -3.21 -14.10 -3.19
CA ALA A 274 -2.62 -12.94 -2.52
C ALA A 274 -1.26 -13.26 -1.87
N VAL A 275 -0.33 -12.30 -1.94
CA VAL A 275 0.93 -12.29 -1.19
C VAL A 275 0.75 -11.48 0.08
N ASN A 276 1.37 -11.92 1.19
CA ASN A 276 1.12 -11.37 2.52
C ASN A 276 2.41 -10.97 3.24
N ALA A 277 2.32 -9.96 4.10
CA ALA A 277 3.34 -9.59 5.08
C ALA A 277 2.68 -9.20 6.40
N VAL A 278 3.31 -9.57 7.52
CA VAL A 278 2.78 -9.37 8.87
C VAL A 278 3.63 -8.34 9.60
N SER A 279 2.97 -7.36 10.22
CA SER A 279 3.60 -6.38 11.11
C SER A 279 2.91 -6.37 12.46
N ALA A 280 3.68 -6.37 13.53
CA ALA A 280 3.18 -6.19 14.89
C ALA A 280 3.22 -4.70 15.28
N PHE A 281 2.20 -4.25 16.03
CA PHE A 281 2.06 -2.88 16.50
C PHE A 281 1.88 -2.91 18.03
N SER A 282 2.55 -2.00 18.73
CA SER A 282 2.46 -1.88 20.18
C SER A 282 2.23 -0.43 20.57
N LEU A 283 1.19 -0.20 21.38
CA LEU A 283 0.91 1.07 22.05
C LEU A 283 1.07 0.86 23.55
N VAL A 284 2.03 1.54 24.16
CA VAL A 284 2.35 1.47 25.59
C VAL A 284 2.47 2.88 26.12
N PHE A 285 1.85 3.16 27.27
CA PHE A 285 1.91 4.46 27.93
C PHE A 285 2.86 4.40 29.13
N THR A 286 3.59 5.48 29.35
CA THR A 286 4.33 5.72 30.60
C THR A 286 3.32 5.83 31.75
N PRO A 287 3.45 5.04 32.84
CA PRO A 287 2.59 5.16 34.02
C PRO A 287 2.61 6.58 34.57
N PRO A 288 1.49 7.18 35.01
CA PRO A 288 1.49 8.54 35.55
C PRO A 288 2.15 8.60 36.94
N LEU A 289 2.88 9.69 37.21
CA LEU A 289 3.35 9.98 38.57
C LEU A 289 2.16 10.21 39.52
N PRO A 290 2.27 9.84 40.81
CA PRO A 290 1.30 10.24 41.83
C PRO A 290 1.11 11.76 41.80
N THR A 291 -0.14 12.22 41.70
CA THR A 291 -0.45 13.67 41.59
C THR A 291 -0.70 14.32 42.94
N SER A 292 -1.24 13.57 43.90
CA SER A 292 -1.49 14.07 45.26
C SER A 292 -0.17 14.47 45.92
N GLY A 293 -0.07 15.73 46.34
CA GLY A 293 1.09 16.26 47.05
C GLY A 293 2.33 16.51 46.19
N LEU A 294 2.26 16.37 44.86
CA LEU A 294 3.36 16.68 43.95
C LEU A 294 3.64 18.19 43.98
N LEU A 295 4.89 18.58 44.25
CA LEU A 295 5.29 19.99 44.37
C LEU A 295 6.19 20.46 43.24
N GLY A 296 6.95 19.55 42.63
CA GLY A 296 7.81 19.88 41.51
C GLY A 296 8.40 18.63 40.86
N LEU A 297 8.58 18.71 39.54
CA LEU A 297 9.18 17.71 38.68
C LEU A 297 10.25 18.42 37.85
N TYR A 298 11.46 17.88 37.87
CA TYR A 298 12.58 18.40 37.10
C TYR A 298 13.15 17.20 36.38
N ASP A 299 13.16 17.25 35.05
CA ASP A 299 13.36 16.06 34.23
C ASP A 299 14.18 16.39 32.99
N MET A 300 15.36 15.78 32.87
CA MET A 300 16.25 15.97 31.72
C MET A 300 15.71 15.36 30.42
N ASN A 301 14.69 14.52 30.50
CA ASN A 301 13.94 14.03 29.35
C ASN A 301 12.95 15.09 28.81
N ASP A 302 12.57 16.08 29.63
CA ASP A 302 11.76 17.22 29.21
C ASP A 302 12.63 18.46 28.93
N THR A 303 12.71 18.86 27.66
CA THR A 303 13.46 20.04 27.22
C THR A 303 13.01 21.36 27.85
N ASN A 304 11.79 21.43 28.41
CA ASN A 304 11.33 22.62 29.15
C ASN A 304 11.92 22.70 30.56
N SER A 305 12.41 21.57 31.09
CA SER A 305 12.99 21.50 32.42
C SER A 305 14.43 22.01 32.49
N TYR A 306 15.13 22.21 31.37
CA TYR A 306 16.53 22.66 31.40
C TYR A 306 16.89 23.56 30.20
N SER A 307 17.84 24.48 30.36
CA SER A 307 18.17 25.51 29.36
C SER A 307 19.33 25.17 28.38
N GLY A 308 19.58 23.89 28.09
CA GLY A 308 20.64 23.43 27.16
C GLY A 308 22.09 23.67 27.63
N SER A 309 22.34 24.56 28.59
CA SER A 309 23.61 24.72 29.30
C SER A 309 23.71 23.87 30.58
N GLY A 310 22.58 23.30 31.03
CA GLY A 310 22.47 22.53 32.27
C GLY A 310 22.72 23.34 33.56
N THR A 311 22.70 24.67 33.48
CA THR A 311 23.01 25.55 34.63
C THR A 311 21.79 25.96 35.45
N SER A 312 20.58 25.62 34.98
CA SER A 312 19.32 25.87 35.68
C SER A 312 18.32 24.78 35.31
N TRP A 313 17.67 24.21 36.32
CA TRP A 313 16.55 23.28 36.15
C TRP A 313 15.25 23.95 36.57
N ASN A 314 14.25 23.92 35.70
CA ASN A 314 12.93 24.50 35.87
C ASN A 314 11.90 23.40 36.16
N ASP A 315 10.92 23.74 36.98
CA ASP A 315 9.80 22.86 37.27
C ASP A 315 8.91 22.69 36.04
N VAL A 316 8.65 21.43 35.68
CA VAL A 316 7.73 21.02 34.62
C VAL A 316 6.46 20.35 35.16
N SER A 317 6.29 20.23 36.47
CA SER A 317 5.07 19.64 37.05
C SER A 317 3.85 20.55 36.94
N GLY A 318 4.05 21.84 36.61
CA GLY A 318 3.00 22.86 36.61
C GLY A 318 2.65 23.40 38.00
N ASN A 319 3.34 22.97 39.07
CA ASN A 319 3.06 23.39 40.45
C ASN A 319 3.93 24.55 40.93
N SER A 320 4.68 25.18 40.01
CA SER A 320 5.49 26.38 40.25
C SER A 320 6.60 26.16 41.28
N GLY A 321 7.27 25.01 41.20
CA GLY A 321 8.49 24.74 41.93
C GLY A 321 9.62 25.76 41.61
N PRO A 322 10.56 25.98 42.54
CA PRO A 322 11.68 26.90 42.36
C PRO A 322 12.68 26.40 41.30
N THR A 323 13.26 27.34 40.53
CA THR A 323 14.45 27.02 39.72
C THR A 323 15.62 26.65 40.61
N PHE A 324 16.27 25.50 40.35
CA PHE A 324 17.46 25.10 41.07
C PHE A 324 18.70 25.92 40.67
N THR A 325 19.55 26.20 41.65
CA THR A 325 20.92 26.69 41.43
C THR A 325 21.86 25.50 41.28
N ILE A 326 22.68 25.50 40.24
CA ILE A 326 23.61 24.43 39.89
C ILE A 326 25.04 24.94 39.96
N ASP A 327 25.88 24.26 40.75
CA ASP A 327 27.31 24.57 40.84
C ASP A 327 28.07 23.93 39.66
N THR A 328 28.31 24.74 38.64
CA THR A 328 29.01 24.35 37.40
C THR A 328 30.50 24.07 37.59
N THR A 329 31.06 24.33 38.77
CA THR A 329 32.42 23.90 39.10
C THR A 329 32.48 22.41 39.47
N LEU A 330 31.33 21.81 39.80
CA LEU A 330 31.19 20.41 40.22
C LEU A 330 30.32 19.57 39.27
N THR A 331 29.68 20.22 38.29
CA THR A 331 28.75 19.57 37.35
C THR A 331 29.03 19.97 35.91
N SER A 332 28.72 19.08 34.98
CA SER A 332 28.75 19.35 33.55
C SER A 332 27.46 18.87 32.88
N TYR A 333 27.02 19.56 31.84
CA TYR A 333 25.86 19.14 31.06
C TYR A 333 26.28 18.11 30.01
N ILE A 334 25.54 17.00 29.95
CA ILE A 334 25.65 15.99 28.91
C ILE A 334 24.48 16.15 27.96
N ASN A 335 24.78 16.33 26.67
CA ASN A 335 23.76 16.36 25.64
C ASN A 335 23.21 14.95 25.32
N SER A 336 22.08 14.89 24.62
CA SER A 336 21.43 13.64 24.22
C SER A 336 22.35 12.70 23.44
N SER A 337 23.22 13.20 22.56
CA SER A 337 24.12 12.36 21.75
C SER A 337 25.17 11.60 22.57
N SER A 338 25.50 12.10 23.76
CA SER A 338 26.48 11.48 24.66
C SER A 338 25.83 10.90 25.92
N GLY A 339 24.53 11.12 26.13
CA GLY A 339 23.79 10.67 27.30
C GLY A 339 23.39 9.20 27.22
N ILE A 340 23.29 8.54 28.37
CA ILE A 340 22.88 7.14 28.44
C ILE A 340 21.44 7.04 27.91
N GLY A 341 21.18 6.11 26.99
CA GLY A 341 19.86 5.97 26.35
C GLY A 341 19.49 7.11 25.40
N GLY A 342 20.44 7.97 25.00
CA GLY A 342 20.15 9.12 24.14
C GLY A 342 19.52 10.31 24.87
N ILE A 343 19.51 10.29 26.21
CA ILE A 343 18.83 11.29 27.03
C ILE A 343 19.86 12.19 27.71
N PRO A 344 19.67 13.53 27.71
CA PRO A 344 20.54 14.46 28.42
C PRO A 344 20.73 14.15 29.91
N ALA A 345 21.82 14.63 30.50
CA ALA A 345 22.07 14.54 31.94
C ALA A 345 22.74 15.78 32.50
N LEU A 346 22.66 15.90 33.82
CA LEU A 346 23.64 16.64 34.60
C LEU A 346 24.68 15.66 35.15
N ALA A 347 25.86 15.66 34.57
CA ALA A 347 27.00 14.88 35.03
C ALA A 347 27.53 15.47 36.33
N LEU A 348 27.64 14.65 37.36
CA LEU A 348 28.22 14.99 38.65
C LEU A 348 29.68 14.53 38.60
N GLU A 349 30.59 15.40 38.15
CA GLU A 349 31.87 14.98 37.56
C GLU A 349 33.14 15.20 38.41
N THR A 350 33.14 15.97 39.51
CA THR A 350 34.45 16.32 40.12
C THR A 350 34.57 16.17 41.64
N ILE A 351 35.67 15.51 41.99
CA ILE A 351 36.29 15.13 43.28
C ILE A 351 37.21 16.27 43.82
N GLY A 352 36.98 17.50 43.35
CA GLY A 352 37.83 18.66 43.61
C GLY A 352 37.35 19.46 44.80
N GLN A 353 38.30 20.02 45.57
CA GLN A 353 38.04 20.83 46.76
C GLN A 353 37.07 21.96 46.46
N ALA A 354 35.83 21.79 46.89
CA ALA A 354 34.90 22.87 47.11
C ALA A 354 35.53 23.83 48.13
N ASN A 355 35.89 25.03 47.70
CA ASN A 355 36.39 26.06 48.59
C ASN A 355 35.19 26.65 49.36
N GLY A 356 34.76 25.95 50.41
CA GLY A 356 33.54 26.24 51.18
C GLY A 356 32.51 25.09 51.12
N SER A 357 31.37 25.25 51.79
CA SER A 357 30.26 24.29 51.75
C SER A 357 29.58 24.29 50.37
N SER A 358 30.17 23.65 49.36
CA SER A 358 29.57 23.58 48.02
C SER A 358 28.38 22.62 47.96
N LYS A 359 27.43 23.00 47.11
CA LYS A 359 26.13 22.37 46.90
C LYS A 359 25.94 22.18 45.41
N VAL A 360 25.94 20.94 44.94
CA VAL A 360 25.96 20.61 43.50
C VAL A 360 24.68 21.09 42.80
N VAL A 361 23.52 20.76 43.36
CA VAL A 361 22.21 21.29 42.97
C VAL A 361 21.47 21.66 44.24
N TYR A 362 20.93 22.87 44.32
CA TYR A 362 20.21 23.33 45.51
C TYR A 362 19.18 24.43 45.25
N TYR A 363 18.25 24.58 46.20
CA TYR A 363 17.48 25.80 46.41
C TYR A 363 17.38 26.10 47.91
N SER A 364 17.19 27.36 48.25
CA SER A 364 16.99 27.83 49.62
C SER A 364 15.63 28.51 49.75
N SER A 365 14.59 27.72 50.01
CA SER A 365 13.22 28.18 50.30
C SER A 365 12.41 27.02 50.89
N SER A 366 11.33 27.29 51.63
CA SER A 366 10.49 26.24 52.23
C SER A 366 9.39 25.69 51.31
N GLY A 367 9.37 26.04 50.02
CA GLY A 367 8.21 25.85 49.14
C GLY A 367 7.96 24.42 48.65
N LEU A 368 9.02 23.61 48.48
CA LEU A 368 8.94 22.22 47.99
C LEU A 368 8.90 21.17 49.12
N THR A 369 8.65 21.59 50.36
CA THR A 369 8.70 20.68 51.50
C THR A 369 7.67 21.11 52.55
N ASN A 370 6.89 20.17 53.06
CA ASN A 370 6.09 20.28 54.25
C ASN A 370 6.96 20.65 55.48
N SER A 371 6.73 21.87 55.94
CA SER A 371 7.40 22.45 57.11
C SER A 371 6.66 22.22 58.43
N ALA A 372 5.54 21.50 58.43
CA ALA A 372 4.72 21.25 59.61
C ALA A 372 4.94 19.80 60.10
N TYR A 373 5.09 19.62 61.42
CA TYR A 373 5.18 18.29 62.04
C TYR A 373 3.93 17.46 61.67
N PRO A 374 4.06 16.22 61.18
CA PRO A 374 5.22 15.32 61.30
C PRO A 374 6.33 15.44 60.25
N TYR A 375 6.34 16.48 59.39
CA TYR A 375 7.36 16.73 58.36
C TYR A 375 7.41 15.65 57.27
N ALA A 376 6.25 15.13 56.89
CA ALA A 376 6.13 14.12 55.85
C ALA A 376 6.50 14.74 54.48
N ASN A 377 7.66 14.39 53.94
CA ASN A 377 8.14 14.85 52.63
C ASN A 377 8.70 13.68 51.83
N THR A 378 8.59 13.71 50.51
CA THR A 378 9.30 12.75 49.67
C THR A 378 10.20 13.49 48.68
N VAL A 379 11.46 13.07 48.62
CA VAL A 379 12.42 13.51 47.61
C VAL A 379 12.87 12.30 46.81
N ILE A 380 12.86 12.45 45.50
CA ILE A 380 13.17 11.39 44.54
C ILE A 380 14.29 11.89 43.65
N LEU A 381 15.32 11.09 43.49
CA LEU A 381 16.40 11.32 42.53
C LEU A 381 16.40 10.17 41.54
N ILE A 382 16.38 10.49 40.26
CA ILE A 382 16.66 9.54 39.19
C ILE A 382 18.10 9.73 38.78
N PHE A 383 18.89 8.68 38.92
CA PHE A 383 20.35 8.75 38.83
C PHE A 383 20.90 7.55 38.07
N ALA A 384 21.89 7.76 37.22
CA ALA A 384 22.58 6.66 36.53
C ALA A 384 24.07 6.64 36.87
N HIS A 385 24.58 5.46 37.21
CA HIS A 385 26.02 5.28 37.39
C HIS A 385 26.70 5.25 36.02
N ARG A 386 27.65 6.15 35.75
CA ARG A 386 28.53 6.06 34.58
C ARG A 386 29.78 5.27 34.92
N GLU A 387 30.20 4.34 34.05
CA GLU A 387 31.46 3.62 34.26
C GLU A 387 32.64 4.59 34.38
N SER A 388 33.23 4.60 35.56
CA SER A 388 34.61 4.17 35.72
C SER A 388 34.76 3.81 37.18
N ARG A 389 35.28 2.61 37.47
CA ARG A 389 35.69 2.24 38.82
C ARG A 389 36.62 3.34 39.31
N PHE A 390 36.09 4.20 40.17
CA PHE A 390 36.76 5.37 40.70
C PHE A 390 37.08 6.41 39.62
N TYR A 391 36.28 7.47 39.53
CA TYR A 391 36.76 8.73 38.95
C TYR A 391 38.02 9.13 39.73
N ALA A 392 39.20 8.79 39.25
CA ALA A 392 40.45 9.17 39.88
C ALA A 392 40.75 10.61 39.47
N GLY A 393 40.08 11.56 40.14
CA GLY A 393 40.55 12.94 40.14
C GLY A 393 41.92 13.05 40.81
N ALA A 394 42.51 14.26 40.81
CA ALA A 394 43.80 14.53 41.46
C ALA A 394 43.85 14.18 42.98
N TYR A 395 42.71 13.82 43.59
CA TYR A 395 42.50 13.63 45.03
C TYR A 395 41.98 12.23 45.44
N GLY A 396 42.00 11.24 44.52
CA GLY A 396 41.78 9.82 44.85
C GLY A 396 40.39 9.26 44.53
N GLN A 397 40.11 8.04 45.03
CA GLN A 397 38.90 7.27 44.79
C GLN A 397 37.72 7.79 45.64
N GLN A 398 36.50 7.71 45.11
CA GLN A 398 35.28 7.98 45.88
C GLN A 398 35.04 6.90 46.93
N THR A 399 34.94 7.32 48.20
CA THR A 399 34.72 6.42 49.34
C THR A 399 33.46 6.75 50.13
N TRP A 400 32.83 7.90 49.90
CA TRP A 400 31.65 8.36 50.63
C TRP A 400 30.56 8.93 49.71
N TYR A 401 29.31 8.74 50.14
CA TYR A 401 28.11 9.39 49.61
C TYR A 401 27.38 10.14 50.72
N PHE A 402 27.30 11.47 50.61
CA PHE A 402 26.45 12.33 51.42
C PHE A 402 25.34 12.88 50.54
N LEU A 403 24.12 12.35 50.67
CA LEU A 403 23.02 12.67 49.77
C LEU A 403 21.82 13.27 50.49
N MET A 404 21.06 14.05 49.73
CA MET A 404 19.79 14.65 50.09
C MET A 404 19.90 15.43 51.40
N SER A 405 20.49 16.61 51.32
CA SER A 405 20.73 17.52 52.43
C SER A 405 19.71 18.66 52.41
N LYS A 406 19.53 19.36 53.52
CA LYS A 406 18.92 20.70 53.53
C LYS A 406 20.03 21.76 53.56
N PRO A 407 19.77 23.02 53.21
CA PRO A 407 20.77 24.07 53.38
C PRO A 407 21.29 24.19 54.82
N GLY A 408 22.59 23.93 55.01
CA GLY A 408 23.31 23.77 56.28
C GLY A 408 23.93 22.36 56.40
N PRO A 409 24.97 22.16 57.22
CA PRO A 409 25.66 20.87 57.36
C PRO A 409 24.68 19.77 57.81
N SER A 410 24.24 18.95 56.86
CA SER A 410 23.21 17.93 57.03
C SER A 410 23.30 16.89 55.91
N TYR A 411 22.71 15.72 56.11
CA TYR A 411 22.51 14.69 55.10
C TYR A 411 21.30 13.83 55.52
N ALA A 412 20.64 13.19 54.57
CA ALA A 412 19.66 12.15 54.84
C ALA A 412 20.24 10.75 54.65
N ILE A 413 21.20 10.63 53.72
CA ILE A 413 21.86 9.36 53.40
C ILE A 413 23.37 9.58 53.56
N PHE A 414 23.97 8.74 54.40
CA PHE A 414 25.42 8.60 54.49
C PHE A 414 25.78 7.13 54.19
N ALA A 415 26.55 6.92 53.13
CA ALA A 415 27.06 5.61 52.75
C ALA A 415 28.58 5.67 52.56
N GLU A 416 29.28 4.71 53.14
CA GLU A 416 30.73 4.61 53.14
C GLU A 416 31.17 3.24 52.60
N GLN A 417 32.20 3.27 51.76
CA GLN A 417 32.86 2.07 51.27
C GLN A 417 33.61 1.39 52.42
N SER A 418 33.57 0.06 52.44
CA SER A 418 34.22 -0.85 53.39
C SER A 418 33.69 -0.85 54.83
N THR A 419 32.50 -0.30 55.07
CA THR A 419 31.82 -0.35 56.39
C THR A 419 30.49 -1.11 56.36
N ASN A 420 30.37 -2.15 57.19
CA ASN A 420 29.11 -2.88 57.41
C ASN A 420 28.24 -2.27 58.51
N THR A 421 28.43 -0.99 58.80
CA THR A 421 27.59 -0.22 59.72
C THR A 421 26.19 -0.06 59.14
N SER A 422 25.17 -0.04 60.00
CA SER A 422 23.80 0.25 59.56
C SER A 422 23.74 1.62 58.89
N LEU A 423 22.90 1.73 57.86
CA LEU A 423 22.61 3.01 57.22
C LEU A 423 22.12 4.02 58.27
N LEU A 424 22.68 5.22 58.22
CA LEU A 424 22.28 6.31 59.10
C LEU A 424 21.12 7.09 58.47
N VAL A 425 19.92 6.52 58.50
CA VAL A 425 18.67 7.21 58.19
C VAL A 425 18.06 7.69 59.51
N GLY A 426 18.32 8.95 59.87
CA GLY A 426 17.82 9.57 61.09
C GLY A 426 18.87 10.37 61.86
N THR A 427 18.45 10.98 62.97
CA THR A 427 19.22 11.91 63.83
C THR A 427 20.39 11.28 64.60
N GLY A 428 20.85 10.09 64.21
CA GLY A 428 21.82 9.26 64.94
C GLY A 428 23.27 9.72 64.94
N ASN A 429 23.57 11.01 64.70
CA ASN A 429 24.88 11.58 64.99
C ASN A 429 24.77 12.56 66.17
N THR A 430 24.64 12.02 67.38
CA THR A 430 24.96 12.75 68.61
C THR A 430 26.44 12.53 68.94
N GLY A 431 27.31 13.14 68.15
CA GLY A 431 28.74 13.19 68.38
C GLY A 431 29.27 14.60 68.11
N THR A 432 29.15 15.48 69.11
CA THR A 432 29.86 16.76 69.31
C THR A 432 30.52 17.45 68.08
N TRP A 433 29.79 17.67 66.99
CA TRP A 433 30.06 18.78 66.04
C TRP A 433 28.84 19.28 65.23
N SER A 434 27.63 18.80 65.48
CA SER A 434 26.41 19.39 64.91
C SER A 434 25.23 19.19 65.85
N GLY A 435 25.05 20.16 66.76
CA GLY A 435 23.75 20.33 67.40
C GLY A 435 22.74 20.65 66.31
N ASP A 436 21.80 19.73 66.12
CA ASP A 436 20.58 19.87 65.33
C ASP A 436 20.64 19.58 63.81
N LYS A 437 19.80 18.60 63.40
CA LYS A 437 18.99 18.56 62.16
C LYS A 437 19.58 17.84 60.93
N GLY A 438 19.65 16.51 60.99
CA GLY A 438 19.72 15.66 59.79
C GLY A 438 18.50 15.87 58.87
N ALA A 439 18.67 15.59 57.58
CA ALA A 439 17.59 15.71 56.58
C ALA A 439 16.68 14.45 56.54
N ALA A 440 16.83 13.57 57.53
CA ALA A 440 16.00 12.40 57.78
C ALA A 440 15.71 12.27 59.29
N SER A 441 14.58 11.66 59.62
CA SER A 441 14.14 11.28 60.97
C SER A 441 14.27 9.76 61.15
N SER A 442 14.00 9.24 62.36
CA SER A 442 13.90 7.78 62.58
C SER A 442 12.69 7.15 61.89
N GLY A 443 11.74 7.95 61.39
CA GLY A 443 10.59 7.51 60.60
C GLY A 443 10.82 7.54 59.10
N SER A 444 11.93 8.15 58.63
CA SER A 444 12.25 8.22 57.21
C SER A 444 12.54 6.84 56.63
N LYS A 445 12.09 6.63 55.39
CA LYS A 445 12.37 5.42 54.62
C LYS A 445 13.20 5.74 53.39
N LEU A 446 14.17 4.87 53.12
CA LEU A 446 14.94 4.89 51.87
C LEU A 446 14.45 3.77 50.98
N TYR A 447 14.11 4.09 49.73
CA TYR A 447 13.92 3.12 48.68
C TYR A 447 14.97 3.30 47.59
N ILE A 448 15.50 2.19 47.10
CA ILE A 448 16.34 2.12 45.91
C ILE A 448 15.67 1.11 44.99
N ASP A 449 15.28 1.55 43.79
CA ASP A 449 14.64 0.70 42.79
C ASP A 449 13.40 -0.03 43.31
N LYS A 450 12.52 0.72 43.99
CA LYS A 450 11.34 0.27 44.75
C LYS A 450 11.59 -0.63 45.98
N VAL A 451 12.83 -1.06 46.22
CA VAL A 451 13.17 -1.88 47.39
C VAL A 451 13.33 -0.99 48.63
N ASP A 452 12.64 -1.33 49.72
CA ASP A 452 12.82 -0.67 51.03
C ASP A 452 14.23 -0.98 51.57
N ALA A 453 15.16 -0.07 51.32
CA ALA A 453 16.57 -0.14 51.66
C ALA A 453 16.88 0.50 53.03
N THR A 454 15.86 0.82 53.83
CA THR A 454 16.01 1.45 55.17
C THR A 454 16.90 0.62 56.11
N THR A 455 16.93 -0.71 55.91
CA THR A 455 17.73 -1.65 56.74
C THR A 455 19.08 -2.01 56.13
N TYR A 456 19.44 -1.47 54.97
CA TYR A 456 20.73 -1.73 54.34
C TYR A 456 21.87 -1.22 55.22
N THR A 457 23.04 -1.85 55.08
CA THR A 457 24.30 -1.28 55.56
C THR A 457 24.76 -0.16 54.65
N GLN A 458 25.65 0.68 55.16
CA GLN A 458 26.29 1.74 54.39
C GLN A 458 26.99 1.18 53.14
N GLN A 459 27.71 0.06 53.26
CA GLN A 459 28.32 -0.63 52.12
C GLN A 459 27.29 -1.12 51.09
N GLN A 460 26.12 -1.60 51.51
CA GLN A 460 25.08 -2.07 50.59
C GLN A 460 24.48 -0.92 49.78
N VAL A 461 24.19 0.23 50.43
CA VAL A 461 23.75 1.44 49.72
C VAL A 461 24.83 1.94 48.77
N PHE A 462 26.10 1.96 49.22
CA PHE A 462 27.22 2.35 48.37
C PHE A 462 27.29 1.46 47.12
N ASN A 463 27.23 0.14 47.28
CA ASN A 463 27.28 -0.79 46.16
C ASN A 463 26.06 -0.67 45.23
N ALA A 464 24.86 -0.47 45.77
CA ALA A 464 23.65 -0.31 44.96
C ALA A 464 23.79 0.84 43.93
N LEU A 465 24.56 1.89 44.26
CA LEU A 465 24.75 3.06 43.39
C LEU A 465 26.08 3.08 42.62
N SER A 466 26.99 2.15 42.89
CA SER A 466 28.38 2.19 42.38
C SER A 466 28.94 0.87 41.84
N ASP A 467 28.20 -0.24 41.98
CA ASP A 467 28.62 -1.53 41.44
C ASP A 467 28.71 -1.44 39.91
N THR A 468 29.77 -2.04 39.33
CA THR A 468 29.93 -2.08 37.88
C THR A 468 28.82 -2.83 37.14
N ASN A 469 28.09 -3.74 37.81
CA ASN A 469 26.90 -4.38 37.26
C ASN A 469 25.73 -3.40 37.08
N ASN A 470 25.81 -2.25 37.74
CA ASN A 470 24.82 -1.18 37.73
C ASN A 470 25.24 -0.03 36.79
N LYS A 471 26.34 -0.21 36.04
CA LYS A 471 26.80 0.73 35.03
C LYS A 471 25.73 0.98 33.96
N ASP A 472 25.54 2.26 33.65
CA ASP A 472 24.64 2.79 32.64
C ASP A 472 23.17 2.40 32.89
N LYS A 473 22.88 1.95 34.12
CA LYS A 473 21.53 1.68 34.59
C LYS A 473 21.08 2.84 35.45
N TYR A 474 19.82 3.20 35.27
CA TYR A 474 19.18 4.21 36.08
C TYR A 474 18.72 3.58 37.40
N HIS A 475 18.65 4.40 38.43
CA HIS A 475 18.19 4.06 39.76
C HIS A 475 17.21 5.11 40.26
N SER A 476 16.12 4.66 40.88
CA SER A 476 15.25 5.56 41.65
C SER A 476 15.67 5.55 43.12
N ILE A 477 16.20 6.68 43.59
CA ILE A 477 16.59 6.87 44.99
C ILE A 477 15.53 7.75 45.65
N VAL A 478 14.71 7.13 46.51
CA VAL A 478 13.55 7.79 47.13
C VAL A 478 13.72 7.86 48.63
N LEU A 479 13.70 9.07 49.20
CA LEU A 479 13.59 9.27 50.63
C LEU A 479 12.18 9.76 50.98
N THR A 480 11.42 8.98 51.74
CA THR A 480 10.12 9.39 52.28
C THR A 480 10.23 9.81 53.75
N ASP A 481 9.32 10.70 54.17
CA ASP A 481 9.31 11.32 55.51
C ASP A 481 10.61 12.10 55.83
N GLY A 482 11.14 12.82 54.84
CA GLY A 482 12.38 13.60 54.95
C GLY A 482 12.23 14.96 55.64
N LEU A 483 13.29 15.45 56.28
CA LEU A 483 13.30 16.70 57.06
C LEU A 483 13.99 17.85 56.32
N PHE A 484 13.39 18.32 55.22
CA PHE A 484 13.98 19.32 54.33
C PHE A 484 13.53 20.77 54.60
N TYR A 485 13.29 21.13 55.86
CA TYR A 485 12.85 22.47 56.23
C TYR A 485 13.84 23.55 55.75
N GLY A 486 13.37 24.48 54.92
CA GLY A 486 14.14 25.63 54.44
C GLY A 486 14.92 25.41 53.15
N GLY A 487 14.80 24.23 52.53
CA GLY A 487 15.29 23.95 51.19
C GLY A 487 15.87 22.55 51.01
N PHE A 488 16.40 22.31 49.83
CA PHE A 488 17.08 21.07 49.49
C PHE A 488 18.42 21.35 48.85
N SER A 489 19.36 20.44 49.07
CA SER A 489 20.55 20.30 48.26
C SER A 489 20.85 18.81 48.04
N LEU A 490 21.37 18.45 46.87
CA LEU A 490 21.81 17.06 46.63
C LEU A 490 22.84 16.61 47.66
N ASN A 491 23.70 17.53 48.10
CA ASN A 491 24.77 17.29 49.06
C ASN A 491 25.19 18.60 49.70
N GLU A 492 25.65 18.54 50.95
CA GLU A 492 26.37 19.65 51.57
C GLU A 492 27.69 19.14 52.13
N ILE A 493 28.77 19.30 51.36
CA ILE A 493 30.08 18.76 51.73
C ILE A 493 30.76 19.70 52.72
N ASN A 494 31.32 19.12 53.78
CA ASN A 494 32.27 19.84 54.62
C ASN A 494 33.52 20.18 53.80
N PRO A 495 34.02 21.43 53.81
CA PRO A 495 35.19 21.84 53.02
C PRO A 495 36.46 21.00 53.26
N ASN A 496 36.51 20.20 54.33
CA ASN A 496 37.63 19.32 54.68
C ASN A 496 37.43 17.84 54.29
N LEU A 497 36.27 17.45 53.73
CA LEU A 497 36.00 16.08 53.29
C LEU A 497 36.14 15.99 51.77
N TRP A 498 37.15 15.25 51.33
CA TRP A 498 37.38 14.97 49.91
C TRP A 498 36.49 13.77 49.47
N ASN A 499 36.01 13.80 48.22
CA ASN A 499 35.40 12.65 47.54
C ASN A 499 34.06 12.16 48.13
N ALA A 500 33.23 13.10 48.58
CA ALA A 500 31.99 12.87 49.33
C ALA A 500 30.66 13.00 48.52
N THR A 501 30.74 13.47 47.26
CA THR A 501 29.59 13.69 46.36
C THR A 501 29.33 12.53 45.44
N MET A 502 28.08 12.07 45.31
CA MET A 502 27.72 11.08 44.28
C MET A 502 28.27 11.45 42.90
N ALA A 503 28.94 10.48 42.26
CA ALA A 503 29.49 10.64 40.92
C ALA A 503 28.70 9.80 39.92
N GLY A 504 28.19 10.45 38.88
CA GLY A 504 27.32 9.85 37.86
C GLY A 504 26.37 10.88 37.28
N ASP A 505 25.31 10.42 36.63
CA ASP A 505 24.41 11.27 35.87
C ASP A 505 23.11 11.46 36.63
N LEU A 506 22.81 12.70 37.05
CA LEU A 506 21.50 13.09 37.56
C LEU A 506 20.55 13.38 36.40
N ARG A 507 19.33 12.85 36.49
CA ARG A 507 18.40 12.72 35.37
C ARG A 507 17.07 13.37 35.66
N ALA A 508 16.51 13.08 36.82
CA ALA A 508 15.31 13.75 37.27
C ALA A 508 15.31 13.93 38.79
N MET A 509 14.52 14.88 39.24
CA MET A 509 14.24 15.12 40.65
C MET A 509 12.74 15.38 40.83
N VAL A 510 12.13 14.73 41.83
CA VAL A 510 10.70 14.88 42.14
C VAL A 510 10.50 15.14 43.62
N PHE A 511 9.57 16.04 43.94
CA PHE A 511 9.29 16.49 45.30
C PHE A 511 7.81 16.34 45.65
N TYR A 512 7.54 15.81 46.84
CA TYR A 512 6.20 15.73 47.42
C TYR A 512 6.12 16.32 48.83
N ASP A 513 5.00 16.99 49.17
CA ASP A 513 4.70 17.53 50.52
C ASP A 513 4.16 16.48 51.51
N ARG A 514 4.28 15.20 51.14
CA ARG A 514 3.86 14.06 51.94
C ARG A 514 4.80 12.89 51.75
N ALA A 515 4.70 11.91 52.65
CA ALA A 515 5.33 10.61 52.47
C ALA A 515 4.54 9.80 51.42
N LEU A 516 5.27 9.24 50.44
CA LEU A 516 4.71 8.25 49.52
C LEU A 516 4.65 6.87 50.19
N SER A 517 3.59 6.13 49.87
CA SER A 517 3.46 4.71 50.20
C SER A 517 4.37 3.86 49.31
N SER A 518 4.63 2.61 49.71
CA SER A 518 5.49 1.71 48.92
C SER A 518 4.93 1.42 47.52
N SER A 519 3.59 1.40 47.35
CA SER A 519 2.98 1.26 46.03
C SER A 519 3.20 2.50 45.15
N GLU A 520 3.08 3.69 45.72
CA GLU A 520 3.34 4.94 44.97
C GLU A 520 4.83 5.09 44.61
N VAL A 521 5.74 4.56 45.43
CA VAL A 521 7.17 4.48 45.08
C VAL A 521 7.39 3.56 43.88
N THR A 522 6.65 2.44 43.79
CA THR A 522 6.68 1.58 42.61
C THR A 522 6.15 2.32 41.38
N ASP A 523 5.03 3.04 41.50
CA ASP A 523 4.46 3.82 40.39
C ASP A 523 5.47 4.87 39.86
N VAL A 524 6.21 5.54 40.77
CA VAL A 524 7.27 6.48 40.37
C VAL A 524 8.43 5.76 39.68
N HIS A 525 8.87 4.62 40.21
CA HIS A 525 9.95 3.85 39.59
C HIS A 525 9.55 3.42 38.17
N ASP A 526 8.33 2.93 37.98
CA ASP A 526 7.83 2.45 36.70
C ASP A 526 7.65 3.60 35.69
N HIS A 527 7.21 4.78 36.14
CA HIS A 527 7.15 6.01 35.31
C HIS A 527 8.52 6.35 34.70
N PHE A 528 9.56 6.42 35.54
CA PHE A 528 10.90 6.76 35.03
C PHE A 528 11.55 5.60 34.28
N ALA A 529 11.22 4.35 34.61
CA ALA A 529 11.70 3.19 33.86
C ALA A 529 11.19 3.19 32.41
N SER A 530 9.96 3.65 32.16
CA SER A 530 9.43 3.78 30.80
C SER A 530 10.00 4.95 30.01
N ASP A 531 10.44 6.01 30.68
CA ASP A 531 11.01 7.19 30.01
C ASP A 531 12.52 7.02 29.73
N TYR A 532 13.25 6.40 30.66
CA TYR A 532 14.70 6.29 30.64
C TYR A 532 15.22 4.93 30.14
N THR A 533 14.49 4.33 29.18
CA THR A 533 14.58 3.00 28.52
C THR A 533 15.95 2.36 28.16
N SER A 534 17.07 2.89 28.61
CA SER A 534 18.38 2.22 28.56
C SER A 534 18.42 0.88 29.31
N SER A 535 19.55 0.16 29.23
CA SER A 535 19.79 -1.13 29.88
C SER A 535 19.14 -1.16 31.27
N GLU A 536 18.15 -2.05 31.41
CA GLU A 536 17.18 -2.18 32.50
C GLU A 536 17.66 -1.58 33.84
N MET A 537 16.87 -0.68 34.45
CA MET A 537 17.02 -0.34 35.88
C MET A 537 17.16 -1.65 36.67
N VAL A 538 18.17 -1.78 37.51
CA VAL A 538 18.41 -3.05 38.21
C VAL A 538 17.22 -3.32 39.13
N GLN A 539 16.58 -4.47 38.94
CA GLN A 539 15.50 -4.94 39.80
C GLN A 539 16.01 -5.49 41.14
#